data_AF-A0A2K2CLD8-F1
#
_entry.id   AF-A0A2K2CLD8-F1
#
_cell.length_a   1.000
_cell.length_b   1.000
_cell.length_c   1.000
_cell.angle_alpha   90.00
_cell.angle_beta   90.00
_cell.angle_gamma   90.00
#
_symmetry.space_group_name_H-M   'P 1'
#
loop_
_entity.id
_entity.type
_entity.pdbx_description
1 polymer ?
#
loop_
_entity_poly.entity_id
_entity_poly.type
_entity_poly.pdbx_seq_one_letter_code
_entity_poly.pdbx_strand_id
1 'polypeptide(L)'
;MPTHPRVGDRLPDGSYFVDRRFSQFLLFHLGQPMVSQDDLYLLPREMQELHEKYMNVASSGADLTNLEIRVRVPKHYGFFDSNTGKIQRENDITFGIDFLDLFHLFNRKCLDNAILRLWCVHYTREAYRVKQYGMAVADPLLFNATLLGPDPLLAESGSGHWVTIAIYLDLGGVTYFDPLRRKENEPQCDFDPIKNVIDSAYRDAVKWYAMP
;
A
#
# COMPACT_ATOMS: atom_id res chain seq x y z
N MET A 1 -33.26 11.54 -1.95
CA MET A 1 -31.91 10.96 -2.08
C MET A 1 -31.00 11.67 -1.10
N PRO A 2 -30.03 10.98 -0.46
CA PRO A 2 -29.04 11.68 0.35
C PRO A 2 -28.37 12.76 -0.51
N THR A 3 -28.22 13.96 0.04
CA THR A 3 -27.63 15.11 -0.67
C THR A 3 -26.15 14.89 -1.02
N HIS A 4 -25.51 13.90 -0.39
CA HIS A 4 -24.18 13.41 -0.72
C HIS A 4 -24.14 11.88 -0.62
N PRO A 5 -23.92 11.15 -1.73
CA PRO A 5 -23.74 9.69 -1.69
C PRO A 5 -22.48 9.32 -0.92
N ARG A 6 -22.52 8.20 -0.20
CA ARG A 6 -21.39 7.57 0.50
C ARG A 6 -20.72 6.54 -0.40
N VAL A 7 -19.43 6.30 -0.18
CA VAL A 7 -18.67 5.25 -0.87
C VAL A 7 -19.41 3.91 -0.74
N GLY A 8 -19.66 3.26 -1.88
CA GLY A 8 -20.44 2.02 -1.97
C GLY A 8 -21.95 2.20 -2.14
N ASP A 9 -22.49 3.44 -2.07
CA ASP A 9 -23.90 3.69 -2.33
C ASP A 9 -24.24 3.36 -3.79
N ARG A 10 -25.26 2.53 -3.99
CA ARG A 10 -25.80 2.23 -5.32
C ARG A 10 -26.73 3.35 -5.79
N LEU A 11 -26.44 3.90 -6.95
CA LEU A 11 -27.19 4.99 -7.59
C LEU A 11 -28.34 4.44 -8.48
N PRO A 12 -29.32 5.29 -8.86
CA PRO A 12 -30.49 4.87 -9.65
C PRO A 12 -30.16 4.30 -11.02
N ASP A 13 -29.03 4.70 -11.62
CA ASP A 13 -28.53 4.18 -12.89
C ASP A 13 -27.81 2.82 -12.74
N GLY A 14 -27.80 2.26 -11.52
CA GLY A 14 -27.18 0.99 -11.20
C GLY A 14 -25.68 1.07 -10.93
N SER A 15 -25.07 2.26 -11.06
CA SER A 15 -23.67 2.50 -10.70
C SER A 15 -23.48 2.56 -9.19
N TYR A 16 -22.24 2.38 -8.75
CA TYR A 16 -21.83 2.57 -7.37
C TYR A 16 -21.03 3.86 -7.28
N PHE A 17 -21.37 4.72 -6.32
CA PHE A 17 -20.51 5.86 -6.01
C PHE A 17 -19.23 5.35 -5.33
N VAL A 18 -18.10 5.69 -5.92
CA VAL A 18 -16.79 5.23 -5.44
C VAL A 18 -16.05 6.34 -4.71
N ASP A 19 -15.88 7.48 -5.36
CA ASP A 19 -15.14 8.62 -4.78
C ASP A 19 -15.47 9.91 -5.56
N ARG A 20 -14.97 11.06 -5.11
CA ARG A 20 -14.98 12.33 -5.84
C ARG A 20 -13.59 12.71 -6.28
N ARG A 21 -13.42 13.07 -7.54
CA ARG A 21 -12.22 13.76 -8.03
C ARG A 21 -12.60 15.20 -8.36
N PHE A 22 -12.22 16.15 -7.49
CA PHE A 22 -12.66 17.54 -7.59
C PHE A 22 -14.19 17.63 -7.67
N SER A 23 -14.74 18.18 -8.76
CA SER A 23 -16.18 18.28 -9.01
C SER A 23 -16.80 17.03 -9.64
N GLN A 24 -15.99 16.04 -10.07
CA GLN A 24 -16.47 14.86 -10.77
C GLN A 24 -16.74 13.71 -9.81
N PHE A 25 -17.88 13.04 -10.00
CA PHE A 25 -18.16 11.76 -9.37
C PHE A 25 -17.43 10.65 -10.11
N LEU A 26 -16.70 9.83 -9.36
CA LEU A 26 -16.20 8.57 -9.85
C LEU A 26 -17.24 7.52 -9.54
N LEU A 27 -17.81 6.99 -10.62
CA LEU A 27 -18.83 5.97 -10.57
C LEU A 27 -18.24 4.68 -11.10
N PHE A 28 -18.56 3.58 -10.43
CA PHE A 28 -18.26 2.26 -10.91
C PHE A 28 -19.54 1.64 -11.50
N HIS A 29 -19.45 1.16 -12.73
CA HIS A 29 -20.52 0.45 -13.40
C HIS A 29 -20.17 -1.04 -13.47
N LEU A 30 -21.00 -1.90 -12.89
CA LEU A 30 -20.86 -3.36 -12.95
C LEU A 30 -20.67 -3.83 -14.39
N GLY A 31 -19.65 -4.65 -14.62
CA GLY A 31 -19.31 -5.19 -15.94
C GLY A 31 -18.67 -4.20 -16.93
N GLN A 32 -18.45 -2.94 -16.53
CA GLN A 32 -17.68 -1.98 -17.34
C GLN A 32 -16.22 -1.92 -16.92
N PRO A 33 -15.29 -1.72 -17.86
CA PRO A 33 -13.87 -1.65 -17.57
C PRO A 33 -13.53 -0.44 -16.69
N MET A 34 -12.63 -0.62 -15.72
CA MET A 34 -12.17 0.45 -14.81
C MET A 34 -11.40 1.59 -15.50
N VAL A 35 -10.79 1.28 -16.65
CA VAL A 35 -9.97 2.18 -17.47
C VAL A 35 -10.33 1.97 -18.92
N SER A 36 -10.00 2.95 -19.77
CA SER A 36 -10.16 2.79 -21.21
C SER A 36 -9.28 1.66 -21.74
N GLN A 37 -9.64 1.10 -22.89
CA GLN A 37 -8.86 0.05 -23.51
C GLN A 37 -7.46 0.56 -23.93
N ASP A 38 -7.38 1.81 -24.39
CA ASP A 38 -6.12 2.46 -24.74
C ASP A 38 -5.21 2.63 -23.51
N ASP A 39 -5.77 3.07 -22.37
CA ASP A 39 -5.01 3.18 -21.12
C ASP A 39 -4.55 1.81 -20.61
N LEU A 40 -5.39 0.78 -20.75
CA LEU A 40 -5.06 -0.59 -20.35
C LEU A 40 -3.84 -1.12 -21.12
N TYR A 41 -3.75 -0.87 -22.42
CA TYR A 41 -2.60 -1.30 -23.24
C TYR A 41 -1.29 -0.61 -22.87
N LEU A 42 -1.35 0.55 -22.22
CA LEU A 42 -0.17 1.26 -21.71
C LEU A 42 0.32 0.73 -20.35
N LEU A 43 -0.46 -0.12 -19.68
CA LEU A 43 -0.08 -0.70 -18.38
C LEU A 43 0.82 -1.94 -18.55
N PRO A 44 1.67 -2.27 -17.55
CA PRO A 44 2.39 -3.54 -17.51
C PRO A 44 1.45 -4.75 -17.61
N ARG A 45 1.94 -5.85 -18.19
CA ARG A 45 1.14 -7.06 -18.42
C ARG A 45 0.45 -7.58 -17.17
N GLU A 46 1.14 -7.55 -16.03
CA GLU A 46 0.62 -8.01 -14.74
C GLU A 46 -0.60 -7.18 -14.28
N MET A 47 -0.62 -5.88 -14.60
CA MET A 47 -1.74 -4.98 -14.32
C MET A 47 -2.91 -5.23 -15.28
N GLN A 48 -2.62 -5.60 -16.53
CA GLN A 48 -3.64 -6.04 -17.48
C GLN A 48 -4.29 -7.35 -17.03
N GLU A 49 -3.49 -8.35 -16.61
CA GLU A 49 -3.98 -9.62 -16.07
C GLU A 49 -4.80 -9.44 -14.78
N LEU A 50 -4.40 -8.51 -13.91
CA LEU A 50 -5.16 -8.14 -12.72
C LEU A 50 -6.51 -7.50 -13.08
N HIS A 51 -6.51 -6.58 -14.05
CA HIS A 51 -7.73 -5.97 -14.58
C HIS A 51 -8.66 -7.01 -15.20
N GLU A 52 -8.17 -7.94 -16.01
CA GLU A 52 -8.98 -9.01 -16.61
C GLU A 52 -9.60 -9.94 -15.56
N LYS A 53 -8.81 -10.38 -14.56
CA LYS A 53 -9.34 -11.17 -13.44
C LYS A 53 -10.44 -10.44 -12.72
N TYR A 54 -10.25 -9.15 -12.47
CA TYR A 54 -11.27 -8.30 -11.88
C TYR A 54 -12.52 -8.23 -12.76
N MET A 55 -12.38 -8.01 -14.06
CA MET A 55 -13.52 -7.86 -14.99
C MET A 55 -14.35 -9.13 -15.08
N ASN A 56 -13.71 -10.30 -15.03
CA ASN A 56 -14.41 -11.58 -14.99
C ASN A 56 -15.29 -11.70 -13.73
N VAL A 57 -14.78 -11.28 -12.57
CA VAL A 57 -15.56 -11.35 -11.33
C VAL A 57 -16.65 -10.28 -11.29
N ALA A 58 -16.36 -9.04 -11.69
CA ALA A 58 -17.34 -7.98 -11.74
C ALA A 58 -18.50 -8.28 -12.71
N SER A 59 -18.23 -8.96 -13.83
CA SER A 59 -19.25 -9.36 -14.81
C SER A 59 -20.11 -10.55 -14.34
N SER A 60 -19.68 -11.27 -13.30
CA SER A 60 -20.41 -12.42 -12.76
C SER A 60 -21.59 -12.05 -11.84
N GLY A 61 -21.76 -10.75 -11.54
CA GLY A 61 -22.81 -10.27 -10.64
C GLY A 61 -22.51 -10.56 -9.16
N ALA A 62 -21.26 -10.89 -8.82
CA ALA A 62 -20.81 -11.04 -7.45
C ALA A 62 -20.99 -9.73 -6.67
N ASP A 63 -21.33 -9.84 -5.39
CA ASP A 63 -21.44 -8.69 -4.49
C ASP A 63 -20.06 -8.05 -4.31
N LEU A 64 -19.86 -6.92 -4.98
CA LEU A 64 -18.60 -6.18 -5.01
C LEU A 64 -18.18 -5.64 -3.64
N THR A 65 -19.14 -5.47 -2.72
CA THR A 65 -18.88 -4.95 -1.37
C THR A 65 -18.14 -5.95 -0.48
N ASN A 66 -18.09 -7.23 -0.89
CA ASN A 66 -17.43 -8.31 -0.16
C ASN A 66 -16.34 -9.01 -0.99
N LEU A 67 -15.98 -8.45 -2.13
CA LEU A 67 -15.03 -9.09 -3.05
C LEU A 67 -13.59 -8.75 -2.67
N GLU A 68 -13.05 -9.56 -1.77
CA GLU A 68 -11.67 -9.43 -1.27
C GLU A 68 -10.75 -10.42 -1.99
N ILE A 69 -9.68 -9.93 -2.61
CA ILE A 69 -8.59 -10.77 -3.10
C ILE A 69 -7.65 -11.06 -1.92
N ARG A 70 -7.60 -12.32 -1.49
CA ARG A 70 -6.68 -12.74 -0.43
C ARG A 70 -5.28 -12.97 -0.97
N VAL A 71 -4.33 -12.19 -0.47
CA VAL A 71 -2.92 -12.26 -0.84
C VAL A 71 -2.13 -12.96 0.23
N ARG A 72 -1.53 -14.10 -0.10
CA ARG A 72 -0.64 -14.83 0.81
C ARG A 72 0.67 -14.09 1.00
N VAL A 73 1.05 -13.86 2.25
CA VAL A 73 2.30 -13.23 2.61
C VAL A 73 3.46 -14.23 2.48
N PRO A 74 4.59 -13.86 1.83
CA PRO A 74 5.76 -14.72 1.78
C PRO A 74 6.44 -14.79 3.15
N LYS A 75 7.03 -15.94 3.47
CA LYS A 75 7.70 -16.21 4.78
C LYS A 75 8.72 -15.14 5.21
N HIS A 76 9.30 -14.45 4.24
CA HIS A 76 10.36 -13.47 4.47
C HIS A 76 9.87 -12.03 4.61
N TYR A 77 8.56 -11.80 4.46
CA TYR A 77 7.96 -10.50 4.69
C TYR A 77 7.46 -10.41 6.13
N GLY A 78 7.87 -9.37 6.86
CA GLY A 78 7.40 -9.11 8.21
C GLY A 78 6.05 -8.40 8.19
N PHE A 79 4.96 -9.15 8.25
CA PHE A 79 3.60 -8.58 8.23
C PHE A 79 3.27 -7.89 9.55
N PHE A 80 2.99 -6.59 9.52
CA PHE A 80 2.55 -5.87 10.72
C PHE A 80 1.05 -6.03 10.92
N ASP A 81 0.64 -6.56 12.07
CA ASP A 81 -0.75 -6.64 12.48
C ASP A 81 -1.08 -5.46 13.39
N SER A 82 -1.89 -4.53 12.87
CA SER A 82 -2.32 -3.32 13.57
C SER A 82 -3.18 -3.61 14.80
N ASN A 83 -3.87 -4.76 14.87
CA ASN A 83 -4.70 -5.10 16.02
C ASN A 83 -3.86 -5.52 17.22
N THR A 84 -2.77 -6.25 16.96
CA THR A 84 -1.88 -6.75 18.02
C THR A 84 -0.65 -5.88 18.23
N GLY A 85 -0.36 -4.95 17.31
CA GLY A 85 0.83 -4.11 17.33
C GLY A 85 2.12 -4.90 17.11
N LYS A 86 2.04 -6.09 16.49
CA LYS A 86 3.16 -7.02 16.36
C LYS A 86 3.44 -7.38 14.91
N ILE A 87 4.72 -7.59 14.62
CA ILE A 87 5.14 -8.20 13.35
C ILE A 87 4.91 -9.70 13.47
N GLN A 88 3.97 -10.21 12.69
CA GLN A 88 3.71 -11.62 12.53
C GLN A 88 4.67 -12.21 11.47
N ARG A 89 5.26 -13.36 11.79
CA ARG A 89 6.20 -14.10 10.90
C ARG A 89 5.74 -15.53 10.65
N GLU A 90 4.49 -15.84 10.97
CA GLU A 90 3.92 -17.17 10.85
C GLU A 90 3.61 -17.51 9.38
N ASN A 91 3.60 -18.80 9.09
CA ASN A 91 3.19 -19.29 7.78
C ASN A 91 1.66 -19.14 7.67
N ASP A 92 1.16 -18.78 6.49
CA ASP A 92 -0.27 -18.65 6.14
C ASP A 92 -0.98 -17.34 6.49
N ILE A 93 -0.23 -16.28 6.74
CA ILE A 93 -0.81 -14.93 6.79
C ILE A 93 -1.35 -14.56 5.40
N THR A 94 -2.58 -14.07 5.37
CA THR A 94 -3.18 -13.44 4.19
C THR A 94 -3.71 -12.07 4.56
N PHE A 95 -3.71 -11.14 3.61
CA PHE A 95 -4.47 -9.90 3.73
C PHE A 95 -5.34 -9.69 2.51
N GLY A 96 -6.40 -8.93 2.72
CA GLY A 96 -7.35 -8.57 1.70
C GLY A 96 -6.93 -7.37 0.89
N ILE A 97 -7.25 -7.42 -0.39
CA ILE A 97 -7.33 -6.25 -1.25
C ILE A 97 -8.76 -6.18 -1.71
N ASP A 98 -9.43 -5.10 -1.37
CA ASP A 98 -10.82 -4.94 -1.76
C ASP A 98 -10.92 -4.39 -3.19
N PHE A 99 -12.16 -4.36 -3.66
CA PHE A 99 -12.50 -3.84 -4.96
C PHE A 99 -12.19 -2.34 -5.13
N LEU A 100 -12.39 -1.56 -4.06
CA LEU A 100 -12.20 -0.12 -4.03
C LEU A 100 -10.72 0.24 -4.15
N ASP A 101 -9.84 -0.52 -3.51
CA ASP A 101 -8.39 -0.42 -3.56
C ASP A 101 -7.87 -0.55 -5.01
N LEU A 102 -8.36 -1.56 -5.73
CA LEU A 102 -8.04 -1.74 -7.14
C LEU A 102 -8.59 -0.61 -8.01
N PHE A 103 -9.84 -0.20 -7.77
CA PHE A 103 -10.43 0.91 -8.52
C PHE A 103 -9.59 2.19 -8.37
N HIS A 104 -9.13 2.49 -7.15
CA HIS A 104 -8.25 3.62 -6.87
C HIS A 104 -6.90 3.54 -7.58
N LEU A 105 -6.28 2.36 -7.61
CA LEU A 105 -5.04 2.10 -8.33
C LEU A 105 -5.17 2.43 -9.82
N PHE A 106 -6.21 1.92 -10.48
CA PHE A 106 -6.43 2.16 -11.91
C PHE A 106 -6.84 3.60 -12.24
N ASN A 107 -7.53 4.27 -11.30
CA ASN A 107 -7.99 5.64 -11.52
C ASN A 107 -7.00 6.71 -11.07
N ARG A 108 -5.78 6.37 -10.65
CA ARG A 108 -4.75 7.32 -10.13
C ARG A 108 -5.24 8.10 -8.91
N LYS A 109 -5.96 7.42 -8.01
CA LYS A 109 -6.31 7.97 -6.70
C LYS A 109 -5.18 7.76 -5.71
N CYS A 110 -5.30 8.36 -4.53
CA CYS A 110 -4.38 8.06 -3.44
C CYS A 110 -4.48 6.56 -3.18
N LEU A 111 -3.34 5.87 -3.30
CA LEU A 111 -3.28 4.45 -3.01
C LEU A 111 -3.49 4.25 -1.51
N ASP A 112 -4.15 3.16 -1.16
CA ASP A 112 -4.38 2.80 0.22
C ASP A 112 -3.23 1.91 0.74
N ASN A 113 -3.30 1.54 2.03
CA ASN A 113 -2.29 0.66 2.62
C ASN A 113 -2.31 -0.75 2.00
N ALA A 114 -3.45 -1.29 1.59
CA ALA A 114 -3.54 -2.64 1.02
C ALA A 114 -2.79 -2.74 -0.31
N ILE A 115 -2.93 -1.75 -1.21
CA ILE A 115 -2.16 -1.72 -2.47
C ILE A 115 -0.67 -1.57 -2.21
N LEU A 116 -0.26 -0.75 -1.24
CA LEU A 116 1.15 -0.59 -0.91
C LEU A 116 1.74 -1.87 -0.32
N ARG A 117 1.01 -2.54 0.58
CA ARG A 117 1.40 -3.86 1.10
C ARG A 117 1.51 -4.90 0.01
N LEU A 118 0.59 -4.90 -0.97
CA LEU A 118 0.69 -5.76 -2.14
C LEU A 118 2.00 -5.54 -2.90
N TRP A 119 2.36 -4.28 -3.14
CA TRP A 119 3.61 -3.95 -3.80
C TRP A 119 4.83 -4.42 -2.99
N CYS A 120 4.85 -4.18 -1.67
CA CYS A 120 5.94 -4.64 -0.80
C CYS A 120 6.07 -6.17 -0.80
N VAL A 121 4.95 -6.89 -0.82
CA VAL A 121 4.92 -8.36 -0.90
C VAL A 121 5.43 -8.85 -2.26
N HIS A 122 5.00 -8.24 -3.36
CA HIS A 122 5.51 -8.54 -4.69
C HIS A 122 7.02 -8.31 -4.77
N TYR A 123 7.48 -7.13 -4.36
CA TYR A 123 8.89 -6.78 -4.38
C TYR A 123 9.75 -7.71 -3.52
N THR A 124 9.26 -8.08 -2.33
CA THR A 124 9.94 -9.07 -1.48
C THR A 124 10.05 -10.42 -2.20
N ARG A 125 8.97 -10.91 -2.84
CA ARG A 125 9.02 -12.16 -3.61
C ARG A 125 10.04 -12.09 -4.74
N GLU A 126 10.06 -10.99 -5.50
CA GLU A 126 10.99 -10.80 -6.61
C GLU A 126 12.44 -10.70 -6.13
N ALA A 127 12.72 -9.94 -5.07
CA ALA A 127 14.04 -9.85 -4.46
C ALA A 127 14.56 -11.23 -4.03
N TYR A 128 13.69 -12.05 -3.42
CA TYR A 128 14.02 -13.44 -3.08
C TYR A 128 14.24 -14.31 -4.32
N ARG A 129 13.42 -14.17 -5.36
CA ARG A 129 13.54 -14.91 -6.63
C ARG A 129 14.89 -14.64 -7.29
N VAL A 130 15.37 -13.40 -7.27
CA VAL A 130 16.68 -13.00 -7.83
C VAL A 130 17.84 -13.10 -6.83
N LYS A 131 17.61 -13.67 -5.65
CA LYS A 131 18.61 -13.91 -4.58
C LYS A 131 19.26 -12.64 -4.01
N GLN A 132 18.53 -11.53 -3.98
CA GLN A 132 18.96 -10.27 -3.37
C GLN A 132 18.62 -10.25 -1.87
N TYR A 133 19.39 -10.99 -1.07
CA TYR A 133 19.09 -11.22 0.36
C TYR A 133 19.51 -10.09 1.32
N GLY A 134 20.27 -9.09 0.85
CA GLY A 134 20.73 -7.96 1.68
C GLY A 134 19.73 -6.83 1.84
N MET A 135 18.47 -7.05 1.46
CA MET A 135 17.43 -6.04 1.42
C MET A 135 16.17 -6.53 2.13
N ALA A 136 15.56 -5.67 2.92
CA ALA A 136 14.27 -5.91 3.57
C ALA A 136 13.34 -4.74 3.27
N VAL A 137 12.06 -5.04 3.06
CA VAL A 137 11.00 -4.04 2.99
C VAL A 137 10.16 -4.16 4.25
N ALA A 138 10.03 -3.05 4.96
CA ALA A 138 9.17 -2.96 6.12
C ALA A 138 7.71 -2.76 5.69
N ASP A 139 6.79 -3.34 6.46
CA ASP A 139 5.36 -3.15 6.23
C ASP A 139 4.99 -1.67 6.44
N PRO A 140 4.27 -1.01 5.51
CA PRO A 140 3.91 0.40 5.64
C PRO A 140 3.12 0.71 6.92
N LEU A 141 2.33 -0.25 7.42
CA LEU A 141 1.58 -0.05 8.67
C LEU A 141 2.47 -0.03 9.91
N LEU A 142 3.68 -0.62 9.85
CA LEU A 142 4.62 -0.62 10.98
C LEU A 142 4.91 0.82 11.41
N PHE A 143 5.18 1.69 10.43
CA PHE A 143 5.51 3.08 10.68
C PHE A 143 4.29 3.95 10.92
N ASN A 144 3.13 3.57 10.39
CA ASN A 144 1.87 4.19 10.79
C ASN A 144 1.60 3.99 12.28
N ALA A 145 1.98 2.85 12.85
CA ALA A 145 1.84 2.58 14.28
C ALA A 145 2.99 3.12 15.15
N THR A 146 4.21 3.23 14.60
CA THR A 146 5.39 3.71 15.37
C THR A 146 5.65 5.22 15.25
N LEU A 147 5.18 5.89 14.20
CA LEU A 147 5.34 7.34 14.05
C LEU A 147 4.11 8.16 14.44
N LEU A 148 2.86 7.69 14.28
CA LEU A 148 1.69 8.51 14.64
C LEU A 148 1.60 8.67 16.19
N GLY A 149 1.81 9.82 16.85
CA GLY A 149 1.49 11.21 16.50
C GLY A 149 1.79 11.68 15.07
N PRO A 150 0.83 12.34 14.42
CA PRO A 150 0.52 12.18 13.01
C PRO A 150 1.65 12.58 12.05
N ASP A 151 2.48 11.65 11.56
CA ASP A 151 2.71 11.42 10.12
C ASP A 151 3.58 10.14 9.87
N PRO A 152 3.24 9.23 8.92
CA PRO A 152 3.81 7.86 8.82
C PRO A 152 5.11 7.72 8.00
N LEU A 153 5.47 6.51 7.54
CA LEU A 153 6.68 6.25 6.75
C LEU A 153 6.57 4.96 5.88
N LEU A 154 6.51 5.02 4.55
CA LEU A 154 5.35 5.49 3.77
C LEU A 154 4.42 6.35 4.61
N ALA A 155 4.81 7.60 4.78
CA ALA A 155 3.92 8.58 5.32
C ALA A 155 2.79 8.65 4.34
N GLU A 156 1.55 8.33 4.70
CA GLU A 156 0.52 9.31 4.40
C GLU A 156 0.84 10.51 5.29
N SER A 157 1.75 11.41 4.87
CA SER A 157 1.73 12.75 5.49
C SER A 157 0.27 13.16 5.43
N GLY A 158 -0.39 13.41 6.57
CA GLY A 158 -1.83 13.33 6.86
C GLY A 158 -2.75 14.14 5.93
N SER A 159 -2.58 13.92 4.63
CA SER A 159 -2.84 14.77 3.47
C SER A 159 -2.84 13.95 2.17
N GLY A 160 -2.66 12.62 2.21
CA GLY A 160 -2.77 11.75 1.02
C GLY A 160 -1.53 11.69 0.12
N HIS A 161 -0.33 11.81 0.68
CA HIS A 161 0.94 11.77 -0.07
C HIS A 161 1.88 10.70 0.47
N TRP A 162 2.49 9.89 -0.40
CA TRP A 162 3.36 8.74 -0.08
C TRP A 162 4.85 9.01 -0.32
N VAL A 163 5.69 8.55 0.61
CA VAL A 163 7.16 8.78 0.61
C VAL A 163 7.93 7.49 0.85
N THR A 164 9.14 7.36 0.33
CA THR A 164 9.98 6.16 0.54
C THR A 164 11.24 6.52 1.31
N ILE A 165 11.64 5.66 2.26
CA ILE A 165 12.90 5.79 2.99
C ILE A 165 13.73 4.53 2.78
N ALA A 166 14.98 4.74 2.39
CA ALA A 166 15.99 3.70 2.26
C ALA A 166 17.00 3.83 3.41
N ILE A 167 17.21 2.75 4.15
CA ILE A 167 18.19 2.66 5.23
C ILE A 167 19.33 1.76 4.77
N TYR A 168 20.54 2.30 4.72
CA TYR A 168 21.75 1.60 4.33
C TYR A 168 22.54 1.25 5.58
N LEU A 169 22.31 0.06 6.13
CA LEU A 169 22.94 -0.37 7.38
C LEU A 169 24.48 -0.37 7.29
N ASP A 170 25.03 -0.88 6.19
CA ASP A 170 26.49 -0.95 5.98
C ASP A 170 27.15 0.43 5.87
N LEU A 171 26.40 1.44 5.45
CA LEU A 171 26.88 2.82 5.27
C LEU A 171 26.45 3.73 6.43
N GLY A 172 25.69 3.22 7.40
CA GLY A 172 25.07 4.02 8.46
C GLY A 172 24.20 5.17 7.95
N GLY A 173 23.65 5.04 6.73
CA GLY A 173 23.01 6.13 6.01
C GLY A 173 21.51 5.97 5.87
N VAL A 174 20.79 7.09 5.79
CA VAL A 174 19.36 7.13 5.49
C VAL A 174 19.13 8.05 4.29
N THR A 175 18.36 7.60 3.31
CA THR A 175 17.97 8.40 2.15
C THR A 175 16.45 8.43 2.02
N TYR A 176 15.95 9.59 1.63
CA TYR A 176 14.53 9.87 1.51
C TYR A 176 14.18 10.19 0.05
N PHE A 177 13.15 9.53 -0.47
CA PHE A 177 12.60 9.75 -1.80
C PHE A 177 11.18 10.26 -1.67
N ASP A 178 10.98 11.51 -2.06
CA ASP A 178 9.70 12.17 -2.09
C ASP A 178 9.46 12.76 -3.49
N PRO A 179 8.49 12.19 -4.23
CA PRO A 179 8.13 12.66 -5.57
C PRO A 179 7.61 14.10 -5.63
N LEU A 180 7.10 14.66 -4.53
CA LEU A 180 6.57 16.02 -4.45
C LEU A 180 7.60 17.04 -3.97
N ARG A 181 8.75 16.59 -3.45
CA ARG A 181 9.79 17.48 -2.94
C ARG A 181 10.36 18.34 -4.07
N ARG A 182 10.07 19.64 -4.03
CA ARG A 182 10.69 20.62 -4.93
C ARG A 182 12.11 20.90 -4.45
N LYS A 183 13.07 20.79 -5.36
CA LYS A 183 14.48 21.17 -5.11
C LYS A 183 14.53 22.66 -4.69
N GLU A 184 14.76 22.93 -3.41
CA GLU A 184 15.90 23.72 -2.88
C GLU A 184 15.67 24.49 -1.57
N ASN A 185 14.47 24.63 -1.00
CA ASN A 185 14.30 25.49 0.21
C ASN A 185 13.27 25.03 1.26
N GLU A 186 12.84 23.77 1.26
CA GLU A 186 11.91 23.27 2.28
C GLU A 186 12.65 22.73 3.52
N PRO A 187 12.12 22.99 4.73
CA PRO A 187 12.71 22.47 5.97
C PRO A 187 12.81 20.95 5.89
N GLN A 188 13.94 20.40 6.37
CA GLN A 188 14.09 18.96 6.49
C GLN A 188 12.98 18.41 7.41
N CYS A 189 12.33 17.31 7.00
CA CYS A 189 11.46 16.56 7.90
C CYS A 189 12.24 16.13 9.14
N ASP A 190 11.60 16.12 10.31
CA ASP A 190 12.20 15.59 11.52
C ASP A 190 12.28 14.06 11.43
N PHE A 191 13.50 13.53 11.44
CA PHE A 191 13.77 12.10 11.30
C PHE A 191 14.16 11.44 12.63
N ASP A 192 14.16 12.18 13.74
CA ASP A 192 14.49 11.64 15.06
C ASP A 192 13.60 10.45 15.46
N PRO A 193 12.27 10.42 15.19
CA PRO A 193 11.43 9.26 15.50
C PRO A 193 11.88 7.98 14.76
N ILE A 194 12.31 8.12 13.52
CA ILE A 194 12.73 7.01 12.63
C ILE A 194 14.06 6.46 13.11
N LYS A 195 14.99 7.37 13.39
CA LYS A 195 16.27 7.04 14.00
C LYS A 195 16.06 6.33 15.34
N ASN A 196 15.13 6.79 16.17
CA ASN A 196 14.81 6.15 17.45
C ASN A 196 14.27 4.72 17.28
N VAL A 197 13.41 4.47 16.29
CA VAL A 197 12.92 3.12 15.97
C VAL A 197 14.08 2.21 15.51
N ILE A 198 14.95 2.70 14.62
CA ILE A 198 16.11 1.94 14.14
C ILE A 198 17.09 1.67 15.28
N ASP A 199 17.44 2.68 16.07
CA ASP A 199 18.35 2.56 17.22
C ASP A 199 17.77 1.58 18.26
N SER A 200 16.46 1.61 18.50
CA SER A 200 15.80 0.66 19.40
C SER A 200 15.84 -0.76 18.85
N ALA A 201 15.49 -0.94 17.57
CA ALA A 201 15.55 -2.24 16.91
C ALA A 201 16.98 -2.80 16.89
N TYR A 202 17.99 -1.95 16.67
CA TYR A 202 19.40 -2.32 16.72
C TYR A 202 19.82 -2.70 18.15
N ARG A 203 19.50 -1.89 19.17
CA ARG A 203 19.77 -2.22 20.58
C ARG A 203 19.14 -3.54 20.99
N ASP A 204 17.90 -3.79 20.58
CA ASP A 204 17.23 -5.04 20.89
C ASP A 204 17.81 -6.22 20.11
N ALA A 205 18.16 -6.07 18.83
CA ALA A 205 18.85 -7.12 18.07
C ALA A 205 20.23 -7.46 18.66
N VAL A 206 20.98 -6.47 19.14
CA VAL A 206 22.29 -6.67 19.77
C VAL A 206 22.17 -7.39 21.12
N LYS A 207 21.07 -7.26 21.86
CA LYS A 207 20.83 -8.08 23.08
C LYS A 207 20.73 -9.58 22.78
N TRP A 208 20.39 -9.97 21.54
CA TRP A 208 20.23 -11.37 21.13
C TRP A 208 21.52 -11.99 20.59
N TYR A 209 22.55 -11.19 20.35
CA TYR A 209 23.92 -11.68 20.23
C TYR A 209 24.59 -11.49 21.57
N ALA A 210 24.74 -12.58 22.34
CA ALA A 210 25.88 -12.67 23.23
C ALA A 210 27.13 -12.57 22.34
N MET A 211 27.67 -11.35 22.20
CA MET A 211 29.06 -11.20 21.80
C MET A 211 29.90 -11.90 22.89
N PRO A 212 30.99 -12.61 22.52
CA PRO A 212 31.89 -13.22 23.50
C PRO A 212 32.39 -12.25 24.57
#